data_AF-A0A4P6UUI0-F1
#
_entry.id   AF-A0A4P6UUI0-F1
#
_cell.length_a   1.000
_cell.length_b   1.000
_cell.length_c   1.000
_cell.angle_alpha   90.00
_cell.angle_beta   90.00
_cell.angle_gamma   90.00
#
_symmetry.space_group_name_H-M   'P 1'
#
loop_
_entity.id
_entity.type
_entity.pdbx_description
1 polymer ?
#
loop_
_entity_poly.entity_id
_entity_poly.type
_entity_poly.pdbx_seq_one_letter_code
_entity_poly.pdbx_strand_id
1 'polypeptide(L)'
;MINPFILMDMNAFVLGSARGPLANMSPLDVMWVSFYSIAAMILSIIMVTAARKWIKNSILSSLIRLIAFIIFIIGTLLMVLVVSTWPS
;
A
#
# COMPACT_ATOMS: atom_id res chain seq x y z
N MET A 1 -10.15 26.32 35.73
CA MET A 1 -11.09 26.13 34.61
C MET A 1 -10.26 25.82 33.37
N ILE A 2 -10.40 24.63 32.79
CA ILE A 2 -9.61 24.22 31.60
C ILE A 2 -10.20 24.95 30.39
N ASN A 3 -9.35 25.60 29.58
CA ASN A 3 -9.79 26.32 28.40
C ASN A 3 -10.41 25.34 27.39
N PRO A 4 -11.64 25.61 26.89
CA PRO A 4 -12.34 24.70 25.97
C PRO A 4 -11.58 24.51 24.64
N PHE A 5 -10.79 25.50 24.22
CA PHE A 5 -9.93 25.40 23.03
C PHE A 5 -8.82 24.34 23.16
N ILE A 6 -8.24 24.15 24.35
CA ILE A 6 -7.21 23.13 24.59
C ILE A 6 -7.81 21.73 24.58
N LEU A 7 -9.04 21.59 25.09
CA LEU A 7 -9.77 20.32 25.02
C LEU A 7 -10.12 19.94 23.58
N MET A 8 -10.50 20.90 22.73
CA MET A 8 -10.79 20.63 21.31
C MET A 8 -9.56 20.11 20.55
N ASP A 9 -8.39 20.71 20.78
CA ASP A 9 -7.14 20.32 20.12
C ASP A 9 -6.68 18.91 20.53
N MET A 10 -6.79 18.58 21.82
CA MET A 10 -6.48 17.24 22.34
C MET A 10 -7.43 16.16 21.78
N ASN A 11 -8.73 16.45 21.68
CA ASN A 11 -9.69 15.52 21.08
C ASN A 11 -9.42 15.33 19.58
N ALA A 12 -9.09 16.39 18.84
CA ALA A 12 -8.77 16.31 17.42
C ALA A 12 -7.52 15.46 17.16
N PHE A 13 -6.48 15.60 17.97
CA PHE A 13 -5.27 14.78 17.88
C PHE A 13 -5.55 13.30 18.20
N VAL A 14 -6.31 13.02 19.26
CA VAL A 14 -6.69 11.64 19.63
C VAL A 14 -7.55 11.00 18.54
N LEU A 15 -8.55 11.70 18.02
CA LEU A 15 -9.41 11.23 16.92
C LEU A 15 -8.63 11.05 15.60
N GLY A 16 -7.65 11.91 15.32
CA GLY A 16 -6.78 11.79 14.15
C GLY A 16 -5.83 10.58 14.24
N SER A 17 -5.34 10.26 15.43
CA SER A 17 -4.49 9.07 15.66
C SER A 17 -5.26 7.75 15.68
N ALA A 18 -6.57 7.79 15.98
CA ALA A 18 -7.45 6.62 16.01
C ALA A 18 -7.90 6.17 14.60
N ARG A 19 -7.67 7.01 13.58
CA ARG A 19 -8.06 6.77 12.19
C ARG A 19 -6.83 6.35 11.38
N GLY A 20 -6.97 5.29 10.57
CA GLY A 20 -5.85 4.77 9.77
C GLY A 20 -5.32 5.79 8.76
N PRO A 21 -4.08 5.64 8.25
CA PRO A 21 -3.44 6.63 7.36
C PRO A 21 -4.21 6.97 6.07
N LEU A 22 -5.17 6.14 5.64
CA LEU A 22 -6.05 6.41 4.49
C LEU A 22 -7.44 6.95 4.87
N ALA A 23 -7.74 7.10 6.16
CA ALA A 23 -9.07 7.51 6.66
C ALA A 23 -9.42 8.98 6.39
N ASN A 24 -8.44 9.80 6.01
CA ASN A 24 -8.67 11.19 5.61
C ASN A 24 -8.77 11.35 4.08
N MET A 25 -8.63 10.27 3.31
CA MET A 25 -8.68 10.31 1.84
C MET A 25 -10.11 10.14 1.34
N SER A 26 -10.42 10.77 0.19
CA SER A 26 -11.73 10.63 -0.44
C SER A 26 -11.95 9.18 -0.87
N PRO A 27 -13.20 8.68 -0.91
CA PRO A 27 -13.49 7.32 -1.38
C PRO A 27 -12.97 7.06 -2.81
N LEU A 28 -12.91 8.11 -3.63
CA LEU A 28 -12.39 8.04 -4.99
C LEU A 28 -10.87 7.77 -4.98
N ASP A 29 -10.09 8.44 -4.14
CA ASP A 29 -8.64 8.24 -4.06
C ASP A 29 -8.29 6.85 -3.52
N VAL A 30 -9.04 6.36 -2.53
CA VAL A 30 -8.84 5.01 -1.95
C VAL A 30 -9.08 3.91 -2.99
N MET A 31 -10.02 4.11 -3.92
CA MET A 31 -10.22 3.21 -5.06
C MET A 31 -8.98 3.17 -5.96
N TRP A 32 -8.38 4.33 -6.28
CA TRP A 32 -7.17 4.40 -7.10
C TRP A 32 -5.98 3.68 -6.45
N VAL A 33 -5.80 3.80 -5.13
CA VAL A 33 -4.77 3.07 -4.39
C VAL A 33 -4.95 1.55 -4.52
N SER A 34 -6.20 1.06 -4.52
CA SER A 34 -6.51 -0.36 -4.76
C SER A 34 -6.13 -0.79 -6.18
N PHE A 35 -6.43 0.04 -7.19
CA PHE A 35 -6.02 -0.23 -8.57
C PHE A 35 -4.50 -0.29 -8.74
N TYR A 36 -3.76 0.64 -8.12
CA TYR A 36 -2.29 0.61 -8.15
C TYR A 36 -1.72 -0.66 -7.49
N SER A 37 -2.34 -1.13 -6.40
CA SER A 37 -1.92 -2.36 -5.71
C SER A 37 -2.10 -3.59 -6.59
N ILE A 38 -3.26 -3.72 -7.24
CA ILE A 38 -3.54 -4.82 -8.17
C ILE A 38 -2.64 -4.75 -9.41
N ALA A 39 -2.43 -3.55 -9.96
CA ALA A 39 -1.52 -3.35 -11.07
C ALA A 39 -0.08 -3.76 -10.70
N ALA A 40 0.40 -3.43 -9.50
CA ALA A 40 1.72 -3.84 -9.01
C ALA A 40 1.86 -5.37 -8.89
N MET A 41 0.81 -6.06 -8.41
CA MET A 41 0.79 -7.52 -8.33
C MET A 41 0.83 -8.17 -9.73
N ILE A 42 0.03 -7.67 -10.67
CA ILE A 42 0.05 -8.14 -12.06
C ILE A 42 1.41 -7.89 -12.72
N LEU A 43 1.96 -6.69 -12.53
CA LEU A 43 3.28 -6.31 -13.05
C LEU A 43 4.37 -7.25 -12.53
N SER A 44 4.32 -7.61 -11.25
CA SER A 44 5.23 -8.60 -10.67
C SER A 44 5.12 -9.96 -11.36
N ILE A 45 3.91 -10.46 -11.60
CA ILE A 45 3.70 -11.76 -12.27
C ILE A 45 4.28 -11.73 -13.70
N ILE A 46 4.05 -10.64 -14.43
CA ILE A 46 4.62 -10.44 -15.77
C ILE A 46 6.14 -10.44 -15.70
N MET A 47 6.72 -9.73 -14.74
CA MET A 47 8.16 -9.62 -14.55
C MET A 47 8.81 -10.95 -14.19
N VAL A 48 8.19 -11.78 -13.34
CA VAL A 48 8.63 -13.15 -13.05
C VAL A 48 8.56 -14.05 -14.29
N THR A 49 7.52 -13.88 -15.11
CA THR A 49 7.33 -14.66 -16.34
C THR A 49 8.36 -14.29 -17.40
N ALA A 50 8.59 -12.99 -17.60
CA ALA A 50 9.66 -12.46 -18.45
C ALA A 50 11.03 -12.94 -17.96
N ALA A 51 11.26 -12.91 -16.64
CA ALA A 51 12.51 -13.36 -16.02
C ALA A 51 12.84 -14.82 -16.33
N ARG A 52 11.81 -15.67 -16.49
CA ARG A 52 11.96 -17.08 -16.84
C ARG A 52 12.26 -17.31 -18.32
N LYS A 53 11.59 -16.57 -19.21
CA LYS A 53 11.63 -16.86 -20.65
C LYS A 53 12.77 -16.13 -21.38
N TRP A 54 13.20 -14.97 -20.90
CA TRP A 54 14.14 -14.10 -21.63
C TRP A 54 15.57 -14.13 -21.10
N ILE A 55 15.79 -14.52 -19.84
CA ILE A 55 17.14 -14.53 -19.25
C ILE A 55 17.70 -15.96 -19.22
N LYS A 56 18.73 -16.21 -20.05
CA LYS A 56 19.51 -17.46 -20.06
C LYS A 56 20.46 -17.60 -18.87
N ASN A 57 20.85 -16.50 -18.22
CA ASN A 57 21.74 -16.52 -17.06
C ASN A 57 20.97 -16.74 -15.75
N SER A 58 21.25 -17.83 -15.05
CA SER A 58 20.57 -18.22 -13.80
C SER A 58 20.66 -17.15 -12.70
N ILE A 59 21.81 -16.48 -12.56
CA ILE A 59 22.04 -15.45 -11.53
C ILE A 59 21.21 -14.19 -11.80
N LEU A 60 21.21 -13.72 -13.04
CA LEU A 60 20.45 -12.52 -13.43
C LEU A 60 18.94 -12.78 -13.41
N SER A 61 18.51 -14.00 -13.75
CA SER A 61 17.09 -14.42 -13.62
C SER A 61 16.66 -14.44 -12.15
N SER A 62 17.52 -14.89 -11.24
CA SER A 62 17.24 -14.88 -9.80
C SER A 62 17.07 -13.46 -9.26
N LEU A 63 17.95 -12.54 -9.65
CA LEU A 63 17.92 -11.15 -9.16
C LEU A 63 16.66 -10.40 -9.63
N ILE A 64 16.23 -10.61 -10.88
CA ILE A 64 14.99 -10.01 -11.40
C ILE A 64 13.76 -10.60 -10.69
N ARG A 65 13.77 -11.90 -10.38
CA ARG A 65 12.70 -12.51 -9.58
C ARG A 65 12.64 -11.94 -8.16
N LEU A 66 13.78 -11.66 -7.54
CA LEU A 66 13.83 -11.02 -6.22
C LEU A 66 13.17 -9.63 -6.25
N ILE A 67 13.49 -8.81 -7.25
CA ILE A 67 12.88 -7.48 -7.42
C ILE A 67 11.37 -7.61 -7.66
N ALA A 68 10.95 -8.54 -8.52
CA ALA A 68 9.54 -8.78 -8.74
C ALA A 68 8.82 -9.20 -7.44
N PHE A 69 9.47 -9.98 -6.58
CA PHE A 69 8.93 -10.37 -5.29
C PHE A 69 8.79 -9.19 -4.33
N ILE A 70 9.74 -8.25 -4.32
CA ILE A 70 9.65 -7.02 -3.53
C ILE A 70 8.44 -6.19 -3.97
N ILE A 71 8.25 -6.02 -5.28
CA ILE A 71 7.09 -5.30 -5.84
C ILE A 71 5.78 -6.00 -5.46
N PHE A 72 5.76 -7.34 -5.48
CA PHE A 72 4.60 -8.12 -5.07
C PHE A 72 4.24 -7.92 -3.60
N ILE A 73 5.26 -7.93 -2.72
CA ILE A 73 5.08 -7.69 -1.29
C ILE A 73 4.54 -6.28 -1.04
N ILE A 74 5.11 -5.27 -1.71
CA ILE A 74 4.65 -3.89 -1.58
C ILE A 74 3.18 -3.76 -2.01
N GLY A 75 2.81 -4.31 -3.18
CA GLY A 75 1.44 -4.31 -3.66
C GLY A 75 0.47 -5.02 -2.71
N THR A 76 0.91 -6.13 -2.11
CA THR A 76 0.12 -6.88 -1.11
C THR A 76 -0.07 -6.07 0.19
N LEU A 77 1.00 -5.45 0.69
CA LEU A 77 0.94 -4.62 1.91
C LEU A 77 0.04 -3.39 1.71
N LEU A 78 0.12 -2.73 0.55
CA LEU A 78 -0.78 -1.63 0.20
C LEU A 78 -2.24 -2.08 0.20
N MET A 79 -2.55 -3.25 -0.38
CA MET A 79 -3.91 -3.80 -0.37
C MET A 79 -4.43 -4.10 1.04
N VAL A 80 -3.58 -4.69 1.90
CA VAL A 80 -3.95 -4.95 3.31
C VAL A 80 -4.18 -3.65 4.07
N LEU A 81 -3.35 -2.63 3.83
CA LEU A 81 -3.52 -1.31 4.44
C LEU A 81 -4.84 -0.68 3.99
N VAL A 82 -5.19 -0.73 2.70
CA VAL A 82 -6.48 -0.23 2.20
C VAL A 82 -7.67 -0.93 2.87
N VAL A 83 -7.65 -2.26 2.96
CA VAL A 83 -8.76 -3.02 3.55
C VAL A 83 -8.86 -2.84 5.07
N SER A 84 -7.75 -2.66 5.77
CA SER A 84 -7.74 -2.52 7.24
C SER A 84 -8.05 -1.10 7.72
N THR A 85 -7.76 -0.09 6.92
CA THR A 85 -7.94 1.32 7.30
C THR A 85 -9.22 1.95 6.76
N TRP A 86 -9.95 1.23 5.91
CA TRP A 86 -11.21 1.65 5.29
C TRP A 86 -12.26 0.53 5.49
N PRO A 87 -13.52 0.81 5.91
CA PRO A 87 -14.21 2.09 5.95
C PRO A 87 -13.96 2.86 7.27
N SER A 88 -13.69 4.16 7.14
CA SER A 88 -13.48 5.10 8.25
C SER A 88 -14.72 5.89 8.64
#